data_AF-A0A7W1F5J0-F1
#
_entry.id   AF-A0A7W1F5J0-F1
#
_cell.length_a   1.000
_cell.length_b   1.000
_cell.length_c   1.000
_cell.angle_alpha   90.00
_cell.angle_beta   90.00
_cell.angle_gamma   90.00
#
_symmetry.space_group_name_H-M   'P 1'
#
loop_
_entity.id
_entity.type
_entity.pdbx_description
1 polymer ?
#
loop_
_entity_poly.entity_id
_entity_poly.type
_entity_poly.pdbx_seq_one_letter_code
_entity_poly.pdbx_strand_id
1 'polypeptide(L)'
;MHHRGAGWTPTSVREHYLGIEEPGAQDLSGSTDEHEDAPNLGAREFATLLDVAHMHLVAMPMILFIVAHLFSMAPLGRARWAGALCYLSFGFALVDILAPFAIRFWSPAFAWPKLIAFIGLEVSLLTMTLATLAAGLATFARRTTPDEPVP
;
A
#
# COMPACT_ATOMS: atom_id res chain seq x y z
N MET A 1 -6.95 -13.07 -12.98
CA MET A 1 -6.22 -11.79 -13.01
C MET A 1 -4.80 -12.06 -12.54
N HIS A 2 -3.90 -12.38 -13.47
CA HIS A 2 -2.51 -12.72 -13.14
C HIS A 2 -1.77 -11.41 -12.84
N HIS A 3 -1.16 -11.32 -11.66
CA HIS A 3 -0.40 -10.16 -11.22
C HIS A 3 0.82 -9.94 -12.13
N ARG A 4 0.66 -9.16 -13.20
CA ARG A 4 1.75 -8.47 -13.90
C ARG A 4 2.19 -7.24 -13.09
N GLY A 5 2.54 -7.48 -11.83
CA GLY A 5 3.09 -6.46 -10.95
C GLY A 5 4.61 -6.57 -10.95
N ALA A 6 5.28 -5.46 -10.66
CA ALA A 6 6.68 -5.49 -10.22
C ALA A 6 6.89 -6.62 -9.21
N GLY A 7 7.96 -7.40 -9.35
CA GLY A 7 8.36 -8.35 -8.33
C GLY A 7 8.63 -7.67 -6.97
N TRP A 8 8.95 -8.47 -5.95
CA TRP A 8 9.18 -7.99 -4.59
C TRP A 8 10.60 -7.45 -4.34
N THR A 9 11.36 -7.17 -5.41
CA THR A 9 12.75 -6.71 -5.32
C THR A 9 12.90 -5.29 -5.87
N PRO A 10 13.82 -4.46 -5.34
CA PRO A 10 14.06 -3.13 -5.88
C PRO A 10 14.40 -3.12 -7.38
N THR A 11 15.11 -4.16 -7.84
CA THR A 11 15.49 -4.34 -9.24
C THR A 11 14.29 -4.60 -10.13
N SER A 12 13.39 -5.51 -9.72
CA SER A 12 12.16 -5.79 -10.48
C SER A 12 11.18 -4.62 -10.48
N VAL A 13 11.10 -3.86 -9.38
CA VAL A 13 10.35 -2.60 -9.31
C VAL A 13 10.89 -1.60 -10.33
N ARG A 14 12.20 -1.42 -10.37
CA ARG A 14 12.86 -0.54 -11.35
C ARG A 14 12.54 -0.97 -12.78
N GLU A 15 12.73 -2.25 -13.11
CA GLU A 15 12.52 -2.80 -14.45
C GLU A 15 11.06 -2.63 -14.89
N HIS A 16 10.11 -2.89 -13.99
CA HIS A 16 8.68 -2.70 -14.24
C HIS A 16 8.31 -1.24 -14.58
N TYR A 17 8.88 -0.26 -13.87
CA TYR A 17 8.59 1.16 -14.12
C TYR A 17 9.38 1.75 -15.30
N LEU A 18 10.53 1.18 -15.62
CA LEU A 18 11.31 1.53 -16.80
C LEU A 18 10.91 0.71 -18.05
N GLY A 19 9.96 -0.21 -17.89
CA GLY A 19 9.48 -1.20 -18.88
C GLY A 19 10.58 -1.97 -19.60
N ILE A 20 11.62 -2.33 -18.84
CA ILE A 20 12.75 -3.19 -19.25
C ILE A 20 12.49 -4.63 -18.80
N GLU A 21 11.22 -5.03 -18.65
CA GLU A 21 10.89 -6.41 -18.27
C GLU A 21 11.40 -7.34 -19.37
N GLU A 22 12.40 -8.18 -19.07
CA GLU A 22 12.70 -9.31 -19.94
C GLU A 22 11.45 -10.17 -20.00
N PRO A 23 10.99 -10.58 -21.20
CA PRO A 23 9.86 -11.49 -21.32
C PRO A 23 10.21 -12.72 -20.49
N GLY A 24 9.49 -12.89 -19.38
CA GLY A 24 9.72 -14.01 -18.48
C GLY A 24 9.70 -15.30 -19.28
N ALA A 25 10.54 -16.25 -18.88
CA ALA A 25 10.70 -17.59 -19.46
C ALA A 25 9.43 -18.49 -19.40
N GLN A 26 8.24 -17.90 -19.58
CA GLN A 26 6.94 -18.53 -19.77
C GLN A 26 6.38 -18.32 -21.19
N ASP A 27 7.01 -17.49 -22.05
CA ASP A 27 6.58 -17.27 -23.44
C ASP A 27 6.96 -18.42 -24.42
N LEU A 28 7.33 -19.59 -23.92
CA LEU A 28 7.55 -20.79 -24.74
C LEU A 28 6.27 -21.62 -24.99
N SER A 29 5.09 -21.12 -24.59
CA SER A 29 3.81 -21.78 -24.85
C SER A 29 2.70 -20.76 -25.14
N GLY A 30 2.69 -20.23 -26.36
CA GLY A 30 1.58 -19.37 -26.78
C GLY A 30 1.87 -18.63 -28.07
N SER A 31 1.77 -19.35 -29.19
CA SER A 31 1.50 -18.85 -30.54
C SER A 31 2.06 -17.48 -30.91
N THR A 32 3.15 -17.51 -31.68
CA THR A 32 3.41 -16.60 -32.79
C THR A 32 2.09 -16.28 -33.51
N ASP A 33 1.68 -15.01 -33.53
CA ASP A 33 1.10 -14.34 -34.70
C ASP A 33 0.74 -12.88 -34.35
N GLU A 34 1.33 -11.98 -35.15
CA GLU A 34 0.86 -10.64 -35.51
C GLU A 34 0.59 -9.59 -34.41
N HIS A 35 1.56 -8.70 -34.18
CA HIS A 35 1.35 -7.23 -34.15
C HIS A 35 2.71 -6.52 -34.27
N GLU A 36 3.13 -6.27 -35.51
CA GLU A 36 4.37 -5.57 -35.90
C GLU A 36 4.26 -4.04 -35.77
N ASP A 37 3.24 -3.54 -35.05
CA ASP A 37 2.96 -2.12 -34.76
C ASP A 37 2.60 -1.92 -33.27
N ALA A 38 3.23 -2.65 -32.35
CA ALA A 38 3.09 -2.33 -30.92
C ALA A 38 3.89 -1.04 -30.63
N PRO A 39 3.24 0.13 -30.38
CA PRO A 39 3.96 1.30 -29.90
C PRO A 39 4.73 0.90 -28.64
N ASN A 40 5.96 1.40 -28.49
CA ASN A 40 6.87 1.07 -27.38
C ASN A 40 6.12 1.06 -26.02
N LEU A 41 5.64 -0.12 -25.61
CA LEU A 41 4.94 -0.39 -24.36
C LEU A 41 5.92 -0.39 -23.16
N GLY A 42 7.20 -0.15 -23.44
CA GLY A 42 8.33 -0.31 -22.53
C GLY A 42 8.57 0.86 -21.60
N ALA A 43 7.68 1.84 -21.46
CA ALA A 43 7.73 2.76 -20.34
C ALA A 43 6.31 3.24 -20.03
N ARG A 44 5.87 3.08 -18.78
CA ARG A 44 4.56 3.62 -18.38
C ARG A 44 4.52 5.11 -18.68
N GLU A 45 3.59 5.50 -19.55
CA GLU A 45 3.37 6.89 -19.91
C GLU A 45 2.92 7.68 -18.67
N PHE A 46 3.24 8.97 -18.64
CA PHE A 46 2.86 9.86 -17.55
C PHE A 46 1.34 9.82 -17.30
N ALA A 47 0.54 9.73 -18.37
CA ALA A 47 -0.91 9.60 -18.29
C ALA A 47 -1.34 8.36 -17.48
N THR A 48 -0.72 7.20 -17.74
CA THR A 48 -1.01 5.97 -16.99
C THR A 48 -0.62 6.06 -15.52
N LEU A 49 0.52 6.70 -15.21
CA LEU A 49 0.92 6.95 -13.82
C LEU A 49 -0.06 7.88 -13.11
N LEU A 50 -0.57 8.90 -13.82
CA LEU A 50 -1.55 9.83 -13.31
C LEU A 50 -2.93 9.17 -13.12
N ASP A 51 -3.29 8.24 -14.00
CA ASP A 51 -4.51 7.44 -13.88
C ASP A 51 -4.54 6.60 -12.61
N VAL A 52 -3.41 6.01 -12.25
CA VAL A 52 -3.30 5.28 -10.98
C VAL A 52 -3.24 6.27 -9.82
N ALA A 53 -2.41 7.31 -9.93
CA ALA A 53 -2.17 8.25 -8.83
C ALA A 53 -3.42 9.02 -8.42
N HIS A 54 -4.30 9.44 -9.34
CA HIS A 54 -5.51 10.17 -8.97
C HIS A 54 -6.46 9.30 -8.12
N MET A 55 -6.64 8.03 -8.51
CA MET A 55 -7.47 7.09 -7.74
C MET A 55 -6.88 6.89 -6.34
N HIS A 56 -5.56 6.78 -6.23
CA HIS A 56 -4.88 6.59 -4.94
C HIS A 56 -4.92 7.86 -4.08
N LEU A 57 -4.79 9.05 -4.69
CA LEU A 57 -4.88 10.34 -4.00
C LEU A 57 -6.26 10.59 -3.39
N VAL A 58 -7.31 9.94 -3.88
CA VAL A 58 -8.65 10.03 -3.28
C VAL A 58 -8.90 8.87 -2.31
N ALA A 59 -8.65 7.64 -2.76
CA ALA A 59 -9.02 6.45 -2.00
C ALA A 59 -8.12 6.19 -0.78
N MET A 60 -6.79 6.29 -0.93
CA MET A 60 -5.86 5.99 0.17
C MET A 60 -6.04 6.92 1.38
N PRO A 61 -6.07 8.27 1.24
CA PRO A 61 -6.24 9.13 2.40
C PRO A 61 -7.62 8.99 3.04
N MET A 62 -8.66 8.67 2.27
CA MET A 62 -9.98 8.39 2.83
C MET A 62 -9.96 7.14 3.72
N ILE A 63 -9.39 6.03 3.23
CA ILE A 63 -9.27 4.79 4.00
C ILE A 63 -8.39 5.00 5.24
N LEU A 64 -7.24 5.65 5.07
CA LEU A 64 -6.35 6.00 6.18
C LEU A 64 -7.05 6.87 7.23
N PHE A 65 -7.81 7.86 6.79
CA PHE A 65 -8.58 8.72 7.69
C PHE A 65 -9.60 7.91 8.49
N ILE A 66 -10.36 7.02 7.84
CA ILE A 66 -11.35 6.18 8.53
C ILE A 66 -10.68 5.29 9.58
N VAL A 67 -9.60 4.59 9.21
CA VAL A 67 -8.88 3.68 10.14
C VAL A 67 -8.23 4.46 11.29
N ALA A 68 -7.54 5.57 10.98
CA ALA A 68 -6.91 6.43 11.99
C ALA A 68 -7.95 7.05 12.93
N HIS A 69 -9.11 7.45 12.42
CA HIS A 69 -10.20 8.00 13.21
C HIS A 69 -10.77 6.96 14.18
N LEU A 70 -11.06 5.75 13.70
CA LEU A 70 -11.52 4.65 14.55
C LEU A 70 -10.46 4.27 15.60
N PHE A 71 -9.20 4.19 15.20
CA PHE A 71 -8.09 3.94 16.12
C PHE A 71 -7.99 5.01 17.20
N SER A 72 -8.18 6.29 16.85
CA SER A 72 -8.17 7.41 17.80
C SER A 72 -9.29 7.32 18.85
N MET A 73 -10.40 6.63 18.56
CA MET A 73 -11.47 6.39 19.53
C MET A 73 -11.16 5.22 20.48
N ALA A 74 -10.20 4.35 20.13
CA ALA A 74 -9.80 3.23 20.96
C ALA A 74 -8.92 3.70 22.15
N PRO A 75 -8.88 2.95 23.27
CA PRO A 75 -8.03 3.29 24.42
C PRO A 75 -6.54 3.44 24.05
N LEU A 76 -6.04 2.61 23.13
CA LEU A 76 -4.66 2.69 22.61
C LEU A 76 -4.42 3.91 21.72
N GLY A 77 -5.46 4.43 21.05
CA GLY A 77 -5.38 5.63 20.22
C GLY A 77 -5.13 6.92 21.00
N ARG A 78 -5.28 6.90 22.33
CA ARG A 78 -4.97 8.04 23.21
C ARG A 78 -3.50 8.08 23.64
N ALA A 79 -2.69 7.12 23.23
CA ALA A 79 -1.27 7.10 23.55
C ALA A 79 -0.52 8.20 22.77
N ARG A 80 0.56 8.73 23.35
CA ARG A 80 1.39 9.79 22.74
C ARG A 80 1.97 9.37 21.38
N TRP A 81 2.25 8.08 21.21
CA TRP A 81 2.78 7.51 19.97
C TRP A 81 1.70 7.25 18.91
N ALA A 82 0.42 7.20 19.28
CA ALA A 82 -0.68 6.92 18.36
C ALA A 82 -0.80 8.01 17.28
N GLY A 83 -0.67 9.28 17.68
CA GLY A 83 -0.65 10.39 16.72
C GLY A 83 0.52 10.29 15.75
N ALA A 84 1.71 9.96 16.24
CA ALA A 84 2.89 9.77 15.40
C ALA A 84 2.68 8.62 14.38
N LEU A 85 2.06 7.51 14.80
CA LEU A 85 1.72 6.41 13.90
C LEU A 85 0.77 6.87 12.80
N CYS A 86 -0.28 7.63 13.13
CA CYS A 86 -1.22 8.19 12.14
C CYS A 86 -0.51 9.07 11.12
N TYR A 87 0.28 10.05 11.58
CA TYR A 87 1.01 10.94 10.67
C TYR A 87 2.03 10.18 9.80
N LEU A 88 2.71 9.16 10.35
CA LEU A 88 3.61 8.32 9.58
C LEU A 88 2.86 7.56 8.47
N SER A 89 1.68 7.02 8.74
CA SER A 89 0.88 6.31 7.72
C SER A 89 0.54 7.21 6.53
N PHE A 90 0.14 8.46 6.79
CA PHE A 90 -0.08 9.44 5.72
C PHE A 90 1.21 9.77 4.95
N GLY A 91 2.34 9.87 5.66
CA GLY A 91 3.67 10.05 5.04
C GLY A 91 4.04 8.87 4.13
N PHE A 92 3.83 7.63 4.58
CA PHE A 92 4.08 6.44 3.78
C PHE A 92 3.18 6.37 2.54
N ALA A 93 1.88 6.66 2.67
CA ALA A 93 0.99 6.72 1.51
C ALA A 93 1.43 7.78 0.49
N LEU A 94 1.86 8.97 0.96
CA LEU A 94 2.35 10.01 0.06
C LEU A 94 3.62 9.56 -0.68
N VAL A 95 4.56 8.92 0.03
CA VAL A 95 5.79 8.40 -0.59
C VAL A 95 5.46 7.27 -1.58
N ASP A 96 4.51 6.39 -1.30
CA ASP A 96 4.14 5.31 -2.22
C ASP A 96 3.48 5.84 -3.51
N ILE A 97 2.70 6.92 -3.43
CA ILE A 97 2.11 7.60 -4.60
C ILE A 97 3.17 8.34 -5.41
N LEU A 98 4.14 9.00 -4.75
CA LEU A 98 5.17 9.80 -5.43
C LEU A 98 6.34 8.94 -5.96
N ALA A 99 6.60 7.77 -5.37
CA ALA A 99 7.72 6.94 -5.75
C ALA A 99 7.73 6.50 -7.23
N PRO A 100 6.59 6.11 -7.86
CA PRO A 100 6.54 5.82 -9.30
C PRO A 100 7.01 7.00 -10.18
N PHE A 101 6.66 8.23 -9.81
CA PHE A 101 7.12 9.43 -10.52
C PHE A 101 8.61 9.66 -10.28
N ALA A 102 9.09 9.50 -9.05
CA ALA A 102 10.51 9.65 -8.73
C ALA A 102 11.40 8.60 -9.41
N ILE A 103 10.95 7.34 -9.50
CA ILE A 103 11.65 6.26 -10.20
C ILE A 103 11.78 6.58 -11.71
N ARG A 104 10.72 7.15 -12.29
CA ARG A 104 10.66 7.42 -13.74
C ARG A 104 11.40 8.69 -14.17
N PHE A 105 11.31 9.76 -13.38
CA PHE A 105 11.82 11.09 -13.76
C PHE A 105 13.08 11.52 -13.03
N TRP A 106 13.40 10.92 -11.87
CA TRP A 106 14.52 11.36 -11.04
C TRP A 106 15.64 10.34 -10.96
N SER A 107 15.38 9.16 -10.39
CA SER A 107 16.38 8.12 -10.24
C SER A 107 15.77 6.75 -9.96
N PRO A 108 16.29 5.68 -10.56
CA PRO A 108 15.87 4.32 -10.24
C PRO A 108 16.16 3.91 -8.79
N ALA A 109 17.00 4.65 -8.06
CA ALA A 109 17.27 4.40 -6.64
C ALA A 109 16.03 4.55 -5.74
N PHE A 110 14.99 5.26 -6.21
CA PHE A 110 13.72 5.44 -5.49
C PHE A 110 12.86 4.16 -5.39
N ALA A 111 13.30 3.03 -5.96
CA ALA A 111 12.66 1.74 -5.76
C ALA A 111 12.67 1.28 -4.28
N TRP A 112 13.72 1.59 -3.53
CA TRP A 112 13.81 1.29 -2.10
C TRP A 112 12.78 2.07 -1.26
N PRO A 113 12.69 3.41 -1.36
CA PRO A 113 11.64 4.20 -0.75
C PRO A 113 10.23 3.68 -1.03
N LYS A 114 9.96 3.21 -2.25
CA LYS A 114 8.66 2.62 -2.60
C LYS A 114 8.32 1.42 -1.73
N LEU A 115 9.24 0.44 -1.64
CA LEU A 115 9.03 -0.77 -0.85
C LEU A 115 8.92 -0.46 0.66
N ILE A 116 9.77 0.44 1.16
CA ILE A 116 9.72 0.87 2.56
C ILE A 116 8.39 1.56 2.87
N ALA A 117 7.91 2.41 1.97
CA ALA A 117 6.63 3.09 2.10
C ALA A 117 5.46 2.10 2.08
N PHE A 118 5.47 1.14 1.15
CA PHE A 118 4.46 0.10 1.06
C PHE A 118 4.40 -0.76 2.34
N ILE A 119 5.54 -1.29 2.79
CA ILE A 119 5.61 -2.11 4.01
C ILE A 119 5.25 -1.28 5.25
N GLY A 120 5.75 -0.04 5.34
CA GLY A 120 5.43 0.87 6.45
C GLY A 120 3.93 1.19 6.52
N LEU A 121 3.29 1.37 5.37
CA LEU A 121 1.85 1.58 5.25
C LEU A 121 1.08 0.35 5.76
N GLU A 122 1.40 -0.85 5.26
CA GLU A 122 0.74 -2.09 5.67
C GLU A 122 0.90 -2.35 7.18
N VAL A 123 2.12 -2.24 7.71
CA VAL A 123 2.39 -2.43 9.14
C VAL A 123 1.60 -1.45 9.99
N SER A 124 1.53 -0.18 9.57
CA SER A 124 0.78 0.83 10.32
C SER A 124 -0.73 0.58 10.31
N LEU A 125 -1.30 0.23 9.14
CA LEU A 125 -2.71 -0.12 9.00
C LEU A 125 -3.06 -1.37 9.79
N LEU A 126 -2.24 -2.41 9.71
CA LEU A 126 -2.41 -3.64 10.47
C LEU A 126 -2.41 -3.36 11.97
N THR A 127 -1.44 -2.57 12.44
CA THR A 127 -1.33 -2.19 13.86
C THR A 127 -2.58 -1.47 14.35
N MET A 128 -3.05 -0.46 13.60
CA MET A 128 -4.26 0.29 13.97
C MET A 128 -5.51 -0.57 13.97
N THR A 129 -5.65 -1.43 12.96
CA THR A 129 -6.81 -2.31 12.80
C THR A 129 -6.86 -3.34 13.93
N LEU A 130 -5.75 -4.04 14.20
CA LEU A 130 -5.67 -5.02 15.28
C LEU A 130 -5.87 -4.38 16.65
N ALA A 131 -5.30 -3.19 16.89
CA ALA A 131 -5.49 -2.47 18.15
C ALA A 131 -6.96 -2.08 18.36
N THR A 132 -7.63 -1.59 17.31
CA THR A 132 -9.05 -1.21 17.36
C THR A 132 -9.94 -2.44 17.58
N LEU A 133 -9.67 -3.54 16.88
CA LEU A 133 -10.39 -4.80 17.03
C LEU A 133 -10.23 -5.39 18.43
N ALA A 134 -9.00 -5.43 18.94
CA ALA A 134 -8.71 -5.90 20.29
C ALA A 134 -9.43 -5.07 21.36
N ALA A 135 -9.47 -3.75 21.19
CA ALA A 135 -10.21 -2.86 22.08
C ALA A 135 -11.73 -3.14 22.06
N GLY A 136 -12.30 -3.36 20.86
CA GLY A 136 -13.70 -3.73 20.70
C GLY A 136 -14.03 -5.07 21.37
N LEU A 137 -13.20 -6.09 21.13
CA LEU A 137 -13.37 -7.43 21.72
C LEU A 137 -13.23 -7.41 23.24
N ALA A 138 -12.25 -6.69 23.78
CA ALA A 138 -12.08 -6.52 25.22
C ALA A 138 -13.28 -5.82 25.88
N THR A 139 -13.85 -4.82 25.19
CA THR A 139 -15.05 -4.12 25.67
C THR A 139 -16.27 -5.05 25.65
N PHE A 140 -16.41 -5.87 24.60
CA PHE A 140 -17.50 -6.84 24.49
C PHE A 140 -17.42 -7.91 25.59
N ALA A 141 -16.24 -8.52 25.80
CA ALA A 141 -16.04 -9.55 26.82
C ALA A 141 -16.36 -9.06 28.25
N ARG A 142 -16.04 -7.79 28.56
CA ARG A 142 -16.38 -7.18 29.86
C ARG A 142 -17.88 -7.04 30.08
N ARG A 143 -18.68 -6.89 29.03
CA ARG A 143 -20.15 -6.76 29.13
C ARG A 143 -20.86 -8.10 29.36
N THR A 144 -20.23 -9.21 28.99
CA THR A 144 -20.82 -10.55 29.08
C THR A 144 -20.48 -11.28 30.38
N THR A 145 -19.70 -10.65 31.29
CA THR A 145 -19.39 -11.24 32.60
C THR A 145 -20.52 -10.81 33.55
N PRO A 146 -21.41 -11.71 34.00
CA PRO A 146 -22.48 -11.36 34.93
C PRO A 146 -21.88 -10.95 36.27
N ASP A 147 -22.37 -9.87 36.87
CA ASP A 147 -22.04 -9.53 38.26
C ASP A 147 -22.43 -10.70 39.15
N GLU A 148 -21.45 -11.25 39.87
CA GLU A 148 -21.67 -12.26 40.90
C GLU A 148 -22.61 -11.66 41.97
N PRO A 149 -23.67 -12.38 42.40
CA PRO A 149 -24.59 -11.85 43.38
C PRO A 149 -23.86 -11.54 44.69
N VAL A 150 -23.86 -10.27 45.08
CA VAL A 150 -23.33 -9.80 46.37
C VAL A 150 -24.13 -10.48 47.49
N PRO A 151 -23.46 -11.09 48.50
CA PRO A 151 -24.09 -11.87 49.56
C PRO A 151 -24.98 -11.05 50.52
#